data_AF-A0A7L3I784-F1
#
_entry.id   AF-A0A7L3I784-F1
#
_cell.length_a   1.000
_cell.length_b   1.000
_cell.length_c   1.000
_cell.angle_alpha   90.00
_cell.angle_beta   90.00
_cell.angle_gamma   90.00
#
_symmetry.space_group_name_H-M   'P 1'
#
loop_
_entity.id
_entity.type
_entity.pdbx_description
1 polymer ?
#
loop_
_entity_poly.entity_id
_entity_poly.type
_entity_poly.pdbx_seq_one_letter_code
_entity_poly.pdbx_strand_id
1 'polypeptide(L)'
;KDWDFSSSGIFSGLKIDPDTLVKKLDLDSRSIISSRTGLEEKTVLSKKEKMKLRKERWLQKIESVKMAKQKQKDEAKRKATPVVGDMQPLMEALPELSELTTGGRGRKPLKSHVKAKAEPADFSLMKQAQKRQLLEEEVARFHEVITDPQYRANPLLAI
;
A
#
# COMPACT_ATOMS: atom_id res chain seq x y z
N LYS A 1 -26.04 1.57 -46.90
CA LYS A 1 -27.50 1.59 -46.65
C LYS A 1 -27.91 0.14 -46.83
N ASP A 2 -28.20 -0.63 -45.79
CA ASP A 2 -29.05 -0.28 -44.64
C ASP A 2 -28.67 -1.10 -43.39
N TRP A 3 -28.60 -0.40 -42.24
CA TRP A 3 -28.58 -1.02 -40.91
C TRP A 3 -30.02 -0.98 -40.40
N ASP A 4 -30.82 -1.98 -40.76
CA ASP A 4 -32.12 -2.16 -40.14
C ASP A 4 -31.92 -2.77 -38.76
N PHE A 5 -31.74 -1.90 -37.78
CA PHE A 5 -31.94 -2.25 -36.38
C PHE A 5 -33.40 -2.64 -36.21
N SER A 6 -33.69 -3.94 -36.26
CA SER A 6 -34.96 -4.51 -35.81
C SER A 6 -35.13 -4.25 -34.32
N SER A 7 -35.58 -3.04 -33.97
CA SER A 7 -35.87 -2.60 -32.61
C SER A 7 -37.26 -3.06 -32.13
N SER A 8 -37.84 -4.07 -32.77
CA SER A 8 -39.16 -4.59 -32.42
C SER A 8 -39.08 -5.39 -31.13
N GLY A 9 -39.19 -4.68 -30.00
CA GLY A 9 -39.86 -5.16 -28.80
C GLY A 9 -39.24 -6.35 -28.08
N ILE A 10 -37.91 -6.37 -27.86
CA ILE A 10 -37.25 -7.42 -27.04
C ILE A 10 -37.89 -7.53 -25.63
N PHE A 11 -38.49 -6.44 -25.14
CA PHE A 11 -39.11 -6.37 -23.82
C PHE A 11 -40.64 -6.18 -23.85
N SER A 12 -41.31 -6.28 -25.01
CA SER A 12 -42.74 -5.97 -25.13
C SER A 12 -43.66 -6.92 -24.36
N GLY A 13 -43.16 -8.08 -23.92
CA GLY A 13 -43.87 -9.01 -23.04
C GLY A 13 -43.44 -8.95 -21.57
N LEU A 14 -42.48 -8.09 -21.21
CA LEU A 14 -41.92 -8.06 -19.86
C LEU A 14 -42.77 -7.16 -18.95
N LYS A 15 -43.65 -7.76 -18.15
CA LYS A 15 -44.30 -7.08 -17.02
C LYS A 15 -43.32 -7.01 -15.86
N ILE A 16 -42.77 -5.82 -15.62
CA ILE A 16 -41.94 -5.57 -14.44
C ILE A 16 -42.81 -4.85 -13.41
N ASP A 17 -43.03 -5.49 -12.27
CA ASP A 17 -43.80 -4.88 -11.19
C ASP A 17 -42.95 -3.81 -10.48
N PRO A 18 -43.48 -2.59 -10.27
CA PRO A 18 -42.71 -1.47 -9.71
C PRO A 18 -42.20 -1.74 -8.29
N ASP A 19 -42.89 -2.59 -7.52
CA ASP A 19 -42.49 -2.99 -6.18
C ASP A 19 -41.22 -3.84 -6.17
N THR A 20 -40.94 -4.55 -7.26
CA THR A 20 -39.71 -5.37 -7.41
C THR A 20 -38.47 -4.54 -7.77
N LEU A 21 -38.66 -3.32 -8.30
CA LEU A 21 -37.56 -2.39 -8.54
C LEU A 21 -36.98 -1.82 -7.25
N VAL A 22 -37.76 -1.82 -6.16
CA VAL A 22 -37.31 -1.33 -4.85
C VAL A 22 -36.49 -2.42 -4.17
N LYS A 23 -35.30 -2.68 -4.71
CA LYS A 23 -34.31 -3.53 -4.05
C LYS A 23 -33.78 -2.79 -2.83
N LYS A 24 -34.37 -3.05 -1.66
CA LYS A 24 -33.76 -2.65 -0.37
C LYS A 24 -32.45 -3.39 -0.25
N LEU A 25 -31.34 -2.68 -0.49
CA LEU A 25 -30.01 -3.19 -0.22
C LEU A 25 -29.94 -3.55 1.26
N ASP A 26 -29.88 -4.84 1.56
CA ASP A 26 -29.66 -5.31 2.91
C ASP A 26 -28.29 -4.81 3.36
N LEU A 27 -28.30 -3.92 4.34
CA LEU A 27 -27.11 -3.25 4.85
C LEU A 27 -26.12 -4.24 5.48
N ASP A 28 -26.57 -5.48 5.73
CA ASP A 28 -25.79 -6.55 6.33
C ASP A 28 -25.07 -7.47 5.32
N SER A 29 -25.30 -7.27 4.02
CA SER A 29 -24.46 -7.88 2.96
C SER A 29 -23.12 -7.15 2.76
N ARG A 30 -22.77 -6.23 3.66
CA ARG A 30 -21.45 -5.61 3.71
C ARG A 30 -20.43 -6.71 3.96
N SER A 31 -19.48 -6.84 3.05
CA SER A 31 -18.33 -7.75 3.12
C SER A 31 -17.90 -8.08 4.56
N ILE A 32 -17.76 -9.38 4.86
CA ILE A 32 -17.24 -9.95 6.12
C ILE A 32 -15.89 -9.32 6.53
N ILE A 33 -15.18 -8.70 5.59
CA ILE A 33 -13.93 -7.96 5.82
C ILE A 33 -14.15 -6.74 6.74
N SER A 34 -15.33 -6.11 6.71
CA SER A 34 -15.63 -4.89 7.48
C SER A 34 -16.09 -5.13 8.91
N SER A 35 -16.55 -6.34 9.26
CA SER A 35 -17.03 -6.70 10.59
C SER A 35 -15.92 -7.12 11.56
N ARG A 36 -14.69 -7.40 11.07
CA ARG A 36 -13.59 -7.84 11.94
C ARG A 36 -12.97 -6.74 12.80
N THR A 37 -13.36 -5.48 12.61
CA THR A 37 -12.78 -4.33 13.32
C THR A 37 -13.86 -3.50 14.01
N GLY A 38 -14.37 -4.02 15.14
CA GLY A 38 -15.09 -3.24 16.13
C GLY A 38 -16.57 -3.61 16.27
N LEU A 39 -16.86 -4.39 17.32
CA LEU A 39 -18.15 -4.50 18.02
C LEU A 39 -18.54 -3.17 18.69
N GLU A 40 -18.26 -2.05 18.04
CA GLU A 40 -18.72 -0.75 18.48
C GLU A 40 -19.74 -0.37 17.41
N GLU A 41 -21.02 -0.55 17.74
CA GLU A 41 -22.10 0.12 17.03
C GLU A 41 -21.60 1.53 16.73
N LYS A 42 -21.47 1.88 15.44
CA LYS A 42 -20.92 3.18 15.05
C LYS A 42 -21.94 4.22 15.49
N THR A 43 -21.87 4.61 16.76
CA THR A 43 -22.58 5.73 17.33
C THR A 43 -22.29 6.88 16.39
N VAL A 44 -23.36 7.54 15.94
CA VAL A 44 -23.24 8.66 15.01
C VAL A 44 -22.62 9.81 15.80
N LEU A 45 -21.28 9.79 15.91
CA LEU A 45 -20.54 10.79 16.67
C LEU A 45 -20.71 12.15 16.02
N SER A 46 -20.80 13.17 16.87
CA SER A 46 -20.86 14.55 16.44
C SER A 46 -19.60 14.93 15.65
N LYS A 47 -19.72 15.89 14.72
CA LYS A 47 -18.58 16.42 13.95
C LYS A 47 -17.44 16.90 14.88
N LYS A 48 -17.79 17.47 16.03
CA LYS A 48 -16.83 17.93 17.05
C LYS A 48 -16.01 16.77 17.63
N GLU A 49 -16.67 15.68 17.97
CA GLU A 49 -16.03 14.48 18.53
C GLU A 49 -15.16 13.79 17.48
N LYS A 50 -15.66 13.67 16.24
CA LYS A 50 -14.89 13.15 15.11
C LYS A 50 -13.61 13.98 14.87
N MET A 51 -13.70 15.29 14.98
CA MET A 51 -12.52 16.17 14.86
C MET A 51 -11.53 15.96 16.01
N LYS A 52 -12.02 15.85 17.25
CA LYS A 52 -11.18 15.58 18.43
C LYS A 52 -10.44 14.24 18.28
N LEU A 53 -11.15 13.18 17.90
CA LEU A 53 -10.56 11.86 17.68
C LEU A 53 -9.51 11.88 16.56
N ARG A 54 -9.74 12.63 15.47
CA ARG A 54 -8.73 12.79 14.41
C ARG A 54 -7.45 13.45 14.95
N LYS A 55 -7.59 14.52 15.73
CA LYS A 55 -6.45 15.21 16.36
C LYS A 55 -5.70 14.28 17.32
N GLU A 56 -6.43 13.56 18.17
CA GLU A 56 -5.86 12.64 19.15
C GLU A 56 -5.12 11.48 18.48
N ARG A 57 -5.72 10.82 17.49
CA ARG A 57 -5.06 9.77 16.70
C ARG A 57 -3.79 10.31 16.01
N TRP A 58 -3.82 11.55 15.55
CA TRP A 58 -2.65 12.17 14.93
C TRP A 58 -1.54 12.44 15.94
N LEU A 59 -1.85 12.97 17.13
CA LEU A 59 -0.90 13.17 18.21
C LEU A 59 -0.29 11.85 18.68
N GLN A 60 -1.12 10.82 18.90
CA GLN A 60 -0.68 9.48 19.28
C GLN A 60 0.29 8.89 18.24
N LYS A 61 0.04 9.13 16.94
CA LYS A 61 0.95 8.72 15.87
C LYS A 61 2.29 9.44 15.94
N ILE A 62 2.29 10.76 16.18
CA ILE A 62 3.51 11.55 16.34
C ILE A 62 4.33 11.04 17.52
N GLU A 63 3.68 10.84 18.66
CA GLU A 63 4.31 10.34 19.89
C GLU A 63 4.93 8.96 19.68
N SER A 64 4.18 8.04 19.04
CA SER A 64 4.67 6.70 18.71
C SER A 64 5.92 6.74 17.84
N VAL A 65 5.96 7.61 16.81
CA VAL A 65 7.15 7.80 15.97
C VAL A 65 8.32 8.40 16.76
N LYS A 66 8.05 9.35 17.65
CA LYS A 66 9.07 9.95 18.52
C LYS A 66 9.68 8.91 19.46
N MET A 67 8.85 8.09 20.10
CA MET A 67 9.29 7.02 20.99
C MET A 67 10.12 5.97 20.24
N ALA A 68 9.67 5.54 19.06
CA ALA A 68 10.43 4.60 18.24
C ALA A 68 11.81 5.14 17.83
N LYS A 69 11.89 6.42 17.43
CA LYS A 69 13.17 7.07 17.10
C LYS A 69 14.08 7.20 18.32
N GLN A 70 13.52 7.54 19.48
CA GLN A 70 14.30 7.65 20.71
C GLN A 70 14.87 6.28 21.11
N LYS A 71 14.04 5.24 21.09
CA LYS A 71 14.45 3.86 21.36
C LYS A 71 15.59 3.43 20.42
N GLN A 72 15.46 3.69 19.12
CA GLN A 72 16.52 3.39 18.14
C GLN A 72 17.85 4.11 18.44
N LYS A 73 17.79 5.38 18.84
CA LYS A 73 19.00 6.14 19.22
C LYS A 73 19.65 5.55 20.47
N ASP A 74 18.86 5.19 21.46
CA ASP A 74 19.36 4.64 22.72
C ASP A 74 19.93 3.23 22.51
N GLU A 75 19.29 2.39 21.70
CA GLU A 75 19.85 1.11 21.24
C GLU A 75 21.17 1.30 20.50
N ALA A 76 21.27 2.27 19.58
CA ALA A 76 22.51 2.54 18.85
C ALA A 76 23.64 2.99 19.78
N LYS A 77 23.35 3.85 20.76
CA LYS A 77 24.30 4.25 21.80
C LYS A 77 24.80 3.05 22.60
N ARG A 78 23.88 2.19 23.07
CA ARG A 78 24.21 0.96 23.81
C ARG A 78 25.06 -0.01 22.98
N LYS A 79 24.76 -0.16 21.69
CA LYS A 79 25.58 -0.98 20.78
C LYS A 79 26.98 -0.41 20.58
N ALA A 80 27.10 0.92 20.54
CA ALA A 80 28.39 1.59 20.38
C ALA A 80 29.25 1.58 21.65
N THR A 81 28.62 1.67 22.83
CA THR A 81 29.29 1.54 24.13
C THR A 81 28.97 0.18 24.73
N PRO A 82 29.81 -0.86 24.53
CA PRO A 82 29.59 -2.16 25.17
C PRO A 82 29.76 -2.03 26.68
N VAL A 83 28.65 -1.74 27.36
CA VAL A 83 28.60 -1.67 28.82
C VAL A 83 28.46 -3.11 29.33
N VAL A 84 29.52 -3.62 29.97
CA VAL A 84 29.48 -4.92 30.64
C VAL A 84 28.38 -4.87 31.70
N GLY A 85 27.35 -5.73 31.55
CA GLY A 85 26.22 -5.82 32.48
C GLY A 85 24.96 -5.04 32.08
N ASP A 86 24.83 -4.55 30.84
CA ASP A 86 23.55 -4.01 30.37
C ASP A 86 22.48 -5.12 30.32
N MET A 87 21.45 -4.99 31.15
CA MET A 87 20.32 -5.93 31.24
C MET A 87 19.20 -5.63 30.24
N GLN A 88 19.24 -4.47 29.58
CA GLN A 88 18.21 -4.04 28.62
C GLN A 88 18.01 -5.02 27.45
N PRO A 89 19.07 -5.62 26.84
CA PRO A 89 18.89 -6.59 25.77
C PRO A 89 18.10 -7.83 26.19
N LEU A 90 18.25 -8.26 27.46
CA LEU A 90 17.51 -9.39 28.00
C LEU A 90 16.04 -9.04 28.22
N MET A 91 15.75 -7.84 28.74
CA MET A 91 14.37 -7.37 28.93
C MET A 91 13.64 -7.20 27.59
N GLU A 92 14.33 -6.67 26.58
CA GLU A 92 13.76 -6.46 25.25
C GLU A 92 13.52 -7.75 24.47
N ALA A 93 14.32 -8.80 24.74
CA ALA A 93 14.12 -10.11 24.13
C ALA A 93 12.89 -10.86 24.67
N LEU A 94 12.30 -10.38 25.77
CA LEU A 94 11.11 -10.99 26.38
C LEU A 94 9.82 -10.31 25.87
N PRO A 95 8.70 -11.05 25.73
CA PRO A 95 7.41 -10.47 25.39
C PRO A 95 6.91 -9.49 26.46
N GLU A 96 6.27 -8.40 26.04
CA GLU A 96 5.58 -7.50 26.98
C GLU A 96 4.32 -8.19 27.54
N LEU A 97 3.97 -7.91 28.81
CA LEU A 97 2.80 -8.51 29.47
C LEU A 97 1.48 -8.24 28.73
N SER A 98 1.39 -7.11 28.01
CA SER A 98 0.26 -6.75 27.14
C SER A 98 0.05 -7.73 25.97
N GLU A 99 1.14 -8.30 25.45
CA GLU A 99 1.10 -9.31 24.38
C GLU A 99 0.61 -10.67 24.91
N LEU A 100 0.85 -10.95 26.19
CA LEU A 100 0.42 -12.19 26.84
C LEU A 100 -1.08 -12.17 27.19
N THR A 101 -1.61 -11.00 27.60
CA THR A 101 -3.03 -10.85 27.94
C THR A 101 -3.93 -10.77 26.71
N THR A 102 -3.42 -10.25 25.59
CA THR A 102 -4.15 -10.14 24.31
C THR A 102 -4.01 -11.40 23.46
N GLY A 103 -4.30 -12.58 24.03
CA GLY A 103 -4.55 -13.83 23.30
C GLY A 103 -3.68 -14.07 22.06
N GLY A 104 -2.40 -14.42 22.27
CA GLY A 104 -1.42 -14.98 21.33
C GLY A 104 -1.78 -14.97 19.84
N ARG A 105 -1.88 -13.79 19.22
CA ARG A 105 -2.05 -13.67 17.76
C ARG A 105 -0.71 -13.43 17.09
N GLY A 106 0.02 -14.53 16.92
CA GLY A 106 0.97 -14.73 15.83
C GLY A 106 2.17 -13.80 15.82
N ARG A 107 3.31 -14.29 16.32
CA ARG A 107 4.63 -13.77 15.98
C ARG A 107 4.72 -13.67 14.45
N LYS A 108 4.81 -12.44 13.92
CA LYS A 108 5.20 -12.27 12.52
C LYS A 108 6.68 -12.70 12.43
N PRO A 109 7.05 -13.63 11.55
CA PRO A 109 8.45 -13.95 11.35
C PRO A 109 9.21 -12.67 10.99
N LEU A 110 10.35 -12.45 11.65
CA LEU A 110 11.36 -11.48 11.24
C LEU A 110 11.62 -11.72 9.76
N LYS A 111 11.36 -10.69 8.95
CA LYS A 111 11.41 -10.71 7.48
C LYS A 111 12.60 -11.53 7.01
N SER A 112 12.33 -12.76 6.60
CA SER A 112 13.27 -13.56 5.84
C SER A 112 13.57 -12.78 4.56
N HIS A 113 14.86 -12.65 4.27
CA HIS A 113 15.47 -12.16 3.05
C HIS A 113 14.47 -11.67 2.00
N VAL A 114 14.38 -10.35 1.82
CA VAL A 114 13.73 -9.75 0.65
C VAL A 114 14.32 -10.44 -0.57
N LYS A 115 13.57 -11.35 -1.18
CA LYS A 115 13.85 -11.77 -2.55
C LYS A 115 13.73 -10.48 -3.35
N ALA A 116 14.84 -10.01 -3.91
CA ALA A 116 14.83 -8.86 -4.81
C ALA A 116 13.72 -9.15 -5.83
N LYS A 117 12.65 -8.36 -5.78
CA LYS A 117 11.61 -8.45 -6.80
C LYS A 117 12.32 -8.11 -8.11
N ALA A 118 12.16 -8.97 -9.12
CA ALA A 118 12.64 -8.66 -10.45
C ALA A 118 12.16 -7.25 -10.82
N GLU A 119 13.06 -6.46 -11.42
CA GLU A 119 12.74 -5.11 -11.92
C GLU A 119 11.42 -5.19 -12.69
N PRO A 120 10.40 -4.38 -12.36
CA PRO A 120 9.15 -4.37 -13.09
C PRO A 120 9.42 -4.07 -14.56
N ALA A 121 9.28 -5.07 -15.43
CA ALA A 121 9.59 -4.92 -16.85
C ALA A 121 8.67 -3.89 -17.54
N ASP A 122 7.45 -3.70 -17.03
CA ASP A 122 6.48 -2.76 -17.59
C ASP A 122 6.67 -1.35 -17.03
N PHE A 123 6.87 -0.36 -17.92
CA PHE A 123 7.07 1.04 -17.56
C PHE A 123 5.93 1.61 -16.70
N SER A 124 4.68 1.22 -16.92
CA SER A 124 3.55 1.73 -16.12
C SER A 124 3.62 1.33 -14.64
N LEU A 125 4.25 0.20 -14.32
CA LEU A 125 4.36 -0.37 -12.98
C LEU A 125 5.59 0.13 -12.21
N MET A 126 6.55 0.76 -12.89
CA MET A 126 7.79 1.27 -12.30
C MET A 126 7.58 2.49 -11.39
N LYS A 127 8.41 2.60 -10.36
CA LYS A 127 8.51 3.83 -9.55
C LYS A 127 9.15 4.96 -10.36
N GLN A 128 8.87 6.21 -9.99
CA GLN A 128 9.40 7.39 -10.70
C GLN A 128 10.94 7.41 -10.79
N ALA A 129 11.64 6.97 -9.74
CA ALA A 129 13.11 6.90 -9.75
C ALA A 129 13.64 5.88 -10.78
N GLN A 130 12.99 4.71 -10.88
CA GLN A 130 13.34 3.68 -11.85
C GLN A 130 13.08 4.15 -13.27
N LYS A 131 11.94 4.82 -13.51
CA LYS A 131 11.63 5.44 -14.82
C LYS A 131 12.70 6.42 -15.26
N ARG A 132 13.18 7.26 -14.33
CA ARG A 132 14.24 8.22 -14.63
C ARG A 132 15.54 7.51 -15.01
N GLN A 133 15.93 6.47 -14.27
CA GLN A 133 17.13 5.69 -14.59
C GLN A 133 17.03 5.03 -15.97
N LEU A 134 15.91 4.40 -16.29
CA LEU A 134 15.67 3.80 -17.61
C LEU A 134 15.81 4.85 -18.73
N LEU A 135 15.22 6.03 -18.55
CA LEU A 135 15.34 7.12 -19.52
C LEU A 135 16.78 7.60 -19.68
N GLU A 136 17.53 7.74 -18.59
CA GLU A 136 18.95 8.14 -18.64
C GLU A 136 19.80 7.11 -19.38
N GLU A 137 19.54 5.82 -19.18
CA GLU A 137 20.21 4.74 -19.90
C GLU A 137 19.86 4.73 -21.40
N GLU A 138 18.59 4.93 -21.77
CA GLU A 138 18.20 5.05 -23.18
C GLU A 138 18.86 6.27 -23.83
N VAL A 139 18.85 7.42 -23.15
CA VAL A 139 19.50 8.64 -23.64
C VAL A 139 20.99 8.38 -23.86
N ALA A 140 21.68 7.69 -22.95
CA ALA A 140 23.07 7.32 -23.13
C ALA A 140 23.29 6.43 -24.36
N ARG A 141 22.49 5.37 -24.54
CA ARG A 141 22.53 4.50 -25.73
C ARG A 141 22.33 5.29 -27.03
N PHE A 142 21.37 6.20 -27.06
CA PHE A 142 21.14 7.04 -28.24
C PHE A 142 22.30 8.00 -28.52
N HIS A 143 22.91 8.56 -27.48
CA HIS A 143 24.07 9.44 -27.67
C HIS A 143 25.24 8.67 -28.29
N GLU A 144 25.50 7.44 -27.86
CA GLU A 144 26.54 6.59 -28.46
C GLU A 144 26.31 6.42 -29.97
N VAL A 145 25.11 6.01 -30.37
CA VAL A 145 24.74 5.83 -31.78
C VAL A 145 24.87 7.14 -32.60
N ILE A 146 24.48 8.29 -32.03
CA ILE A 146 24.58 9.59 -32.71
C ILE A 146 26.04 10.07 -32.81
N THR A 147 26.88 9.68 -31.85
CA THR A 147 28.31 9.99 -31.89
C THR A 147 29.08 9.12 -32.87
N ASP A 148 28.56 7.94 -33.24
CA ASP A 148 29.21 7.05 -34.19
C ASP A 148 29.31 7.67 -35.59
N PRO A 149 30.53 7.87 -36.13
CA PRO A 149 30.74 8.52 -37.43
C PRO A 149 30.09 7.76 -38.59
N GLN A 150 30.02 6.43 -38.48
CA GLN A 150 29.43 5.57 -39.51
C GLN A 150 27.92 5.75 -39.58
N TYR A 151 27.25 5.83 -38.43
CA TYR A 151 25.82 6.13 -38.34
C TYR A 151 25.52 7.55 -38.84
N ARG A 152 26.37 8.54 -38.53
CA ARG A 152 26.25 9.90 -39.09
C ARG A 152 26.44 9.97 -40.60
N ALA A 153 27.34 9.16 -41.16
CA ALA A 153 27.60 9.15 -42.59
C ALA A 153 26.42 8.56 -43.36
N ASN A 154 25.90 7.40 -42.94
CA ASN A 154 24.74 6.75 -43.57
C ASN A 154 23.98 5.87 -42.54
N PRO A 155 22.86 6.37 -41.97
CA PRO A 155 22.15 5.63 -40.92
C PRO A 155 21.50 4.33 -41.43
N LEU A 156 21.13 4.26 -42.71
CA LEU A 156 20.47 3.09 -43.31
C LEU A 156 21.41 1.88 -43.47
N LEU A 157 22.73 2.08 -43.42
CA LEU A 157 23.72 1.00 -43.53
C LEU A 157 24.17 0.47 -42.16
N ALA A 158 23.82 1.17 -41.08
CA ALA A 158 24.24 0.85 -39.72
C ALA A 158 23.16 0.12 -38.89
N ILE A 159 21.98 -0.11 -39.46
CA ILE A 159 20.82 -0.79 -38.86
C ILE A 159 20.75 -2.24 -39.35
#